data_AF-A0AAN7B125-F1
#
_entry.id   AF-A0AAN7B125-F1
#
_cell.length_a   1.000
_cell.length_b   1.000
_cell.length_c   1.000
_cell.angle_alpha   90.00
_cell.angle_beta   90.00
_cell.angle_gamma   90.00
#
_symmetry.space_group_name_H-M   'P 1'
#
loop_
_entity.id
_entity.type
_entity.pdbx_description
1 polymer ?
#
loop_
_entity_poly.entity_id
_entity_poly.type
_entity_poly.pdbx_seq_one_letter_code
_entity_poly.pdbx_strand_id
1 'polypeptide(L)'
;SIRKQDGVAEVLRPQSQAVRESRQRTSDLRRGYKEVAEVQQQLKSCVGCCVVCRFVGEEQCYHQKDQCRRRDSEEWVAMEDRIRRVGKELFGGRRMEKFLSCFSCGVPQALCNQWKEEQGDGGRFQRVLGGCWQYQGLLILIW
;
A
#
# COMPACT_ATOMS: atom_id res chain seq x y z
N SER A 1 26.07 22.45 58.03
CA SER A 1 24.76 22.54 57.35
C SER A 1 25.01 22.58 55.85
N ILE A 2 24.95 21.43 55.17
CA ILE A 2 25.19 21.31 53.72
C ILE A 2 24.12 20.39 53.14
N ARG A 3 23.49 20.90 52.09
CA ARG A 3 22.38 20.35 51.29
C ARG A 3 22.68 18.95 50.75
N LYS A 4 21.66 18.08 50.74
CA LYS A 4 21.46 17.04 49.71
C LYS A 4 19.97 16.88 49.44
N GLN A 5 19.49 17.56 48.40
CA GLN A 5 18.26 17.23 47.70
C GLN A 5 18.65 17.12 46.23
N ASP A 6 19.13 15.96 45.81
CA ASP A 6 19.33 15.63 44.40
C ASP A 6 19.04 14.14 44.24
N GLY A 7 17.80 13.81 43.90
CA GLY A 7 17.36 12.41 43.78
C GLY A 7 16.07 12.19 43.02
N VAL A 8 15.64 13.14 42.17
CA VAL A 8 14.34 13.03 41.45
C VAL A 8 14.46 13.22 39.93
N ALA A 9 15.63 13.57 39.39
CA ALA A 9 15.74 13.95 37.98
C ALA A 9 15.90 12.78 36.98
N GLU A 10 16.12 11.54 37.42
CA GLU A 10 16.62 10.49 36.52
C GLU A 10 15.60 9.42 36.08
N VAL A 11 14.38 9.44 36.64
CA VAL A 11 13.35 8.40 36.36
C VAL A 11 12.34 8.81 35.27
N LEU A 12 12.30 10.09 34.86
CA LEU A 12 11.25 10.63 33.96
C LEU A 12 11.58 10.58 32.45
N ARG A 13 12.84 10.35 32.06
CA ARG A 13 13.25 10.36 30.64
C ARG A 13 12.73 9.18 29.80
N PRO A 14 12.76 7.91 30.27
CA PRO A 14 12.35 6.75 29.46
C PRO A 14 10.85 6.76 29.12
N GLN A 15 10.00 7.24 30.03
CA GLN A 15 8.54 7.30 29.82
C GLN A 15 8.16 8.29 28.72
N SER A 16 8.89 9.41 28.60
CA SER A 16 8.62 10.44 27.60
C SER A 16 8.90 9.96 26.16
N GLN A 17 9.90 9.09 25.99
CA GLN A 17 10.30 8.54 24.70
C GLN A 17 9.34 7.44 24.23
N ALA A 18 8.99 6.50 25.11
CA ALA A 18 8.00 5.46 24.83
C ALA A 18 6.61 6.05 24.46
N VAL A 19 6.19 7.12 25.14
CA VAL A 19 4.93 7.82 24.82
C VAL A 19 5.00 8.52 23.46
N ARG A 20 6.14 9.14 23.12
CA ARG A 20 6.35 9.75 21.78
C ARG A 20 6.34 8.69 20.68
N GLU A 21 7.02 7.57 20.87
CA GLU A 21 7.04 6.46 19.92
C GLU A 21 5.66 5.84 19.72
N SER A 22 4.89 5.66 20.80
CA SER A 22 3.51 5.16 20.74
C SER A 22 2.60 6.12 19.95
N ARG A 23 2.70 7.43 20.20
CA ARG A 23 1.96 8.46 19.45
C ARG A 23 2.34 8.48 17.98
N GLN A 24 3.64 8.38 17.68
CA GLN A 24 4.14 8.35 16.31
C GLN A 24 3.59 7.13 15.55
N ARG A 25 3.67 5.93 16.16
CA ARG A 25 3.11 4.69 15.58
C ARG A 25 1.60 4.82 15.31
N THR A 26 0.86 5.42 16.25
CA THR A 26 -0.59 5.63 16.09
C THR A 26 -0.89 6.60 14.95
N SER A 27 -0.11 7.66 14.82
CA SER A 27 -0.22 8.62 13.72
C SER A 27 0.09 7.97 12.36
N ASP A 28 1.16 7.19 12.28
CA ASP A 28 1.55 6.50 11.04
C ASP A 28 0.52 5.46 10.61
N LEU A 29 -0.06 4.71 11.56
CA LEU A 29 -1.18 3.80 11.28
C LEU A 29 -2.39 4.55 10.74
N ARG A 30 -2.77 5.66 11.38
CA ARG A 30 -3.92 6.48 10.95
C ARG A 30 -3.72 7.05 9.54
N ARG A 31 -2.50 7.47 9.20
CA ARG A 31 -2.15 7.91 7.84
C ARG A 31 -2.32 6.76 6.84
N GLY A 32 -1.77 5.57 7.15
CA GLY A 32 -1.91 4.39 6.29
C GLY A 32 -3.36 4.00 6.04
N TYR A 33 -4.22 4.03 7.07
CA TYR A 33 -5.66 3.76 6.90
C TYR A 33 -6.35 4.76 5.98
N LYS A 34 -5.99 6.04 6.08
CA LYS A 34 -6.55 7.08 5.21
C LYS A 34 -6.14 6.86 3.76
N GLU A 35 -4.87 6.61 3.50
CA GLU A 35 -4.34 6.31 2.16
C GLU A 35 -5.03 5.09 1.55
N VAL A 36 -5.19 4.00 2.32
CA VAL A 36 -5.89 2.79 1.86
C VAL A 36 -7.35 3.11 1.53
N ALA A 37 -8.06 3.84 2.38
CA ALA A 37 -9.46 4.21 2.16
C ALA A 37 -9.63 5.07 0.90
N GLU A 38 -8.71 6.00 0.64
CA GLU A 38 -8.71 6.84 -0.56
C GLU A 38 -8.52 6.01 -1.83
N VAL A 39 -7.56 5.07 -1.83
CA VAL A 39 -7.36 4.16 -2.97
C VAL A 39 -8.58 3.26 -3.17
N GLN A 40 -9.15 2.71 -2.10
CA GLN A 40 -10.36 1.90 -2.19
C GLN A 40 -11.53 2.69 -2.79
N GLN A 41 -11.69 3.95 -2.40
CA GLN A 41 -12.74 4.81 -2.96
C GLN A 41 -12.51 5.09 -4.44
N GLN A 42 -11.26 5.35 -4.84
CA GLN A 42 -10.91 5.52 -6.26
C GLN A 42 -11.21 4.26 -7.07
N LEU A 43 -10.82 3.08 -6.56
CA LEU A 43 -11.11 1.79 -7.22
C LEU A 43 -12.61 1.52 -7.35
N LYS A 44 -13.38 1.75 -6.28
CA LYS A 44 -14.85 1.62 -6.30
C LYS A 44 -15.48 2.52 -7.37
N SER A 45 -14.99 3.75 -7.49
CA SER A 45 -15.50 4.69 -8.50
C SER A 45 -15.19 4.28 -9.95
N CYS A 46 -14.30 3.30 -10.15
CA CYS A 46 -13.96 2.75 -11.45
C CYS A 46 -14.75 1.48 -11.80
N VAL A 47 -15.47 0.89 -10.84
CA VAL A 47 -16.24 -0.34 -11.08
C VAL A 47 -17.36 -0.07 -12.08
N GLY A 48 -17.39 -0.87 -13.15
CA GLY A 48 -18.38 -0.73 -14.23
C GLY A 48 -18.08 0.42 -15.21
N CYS A 49 -17.00 1.17 -15.02
CA CYS A 49 -16.55 2.18 -15.97
C CYS A 49 -15.66 1.58 -17.07
N CYS A 50 -15.85 2.01 -18.31
CA CYS A 50 -14.90 1.80 -19.38
C CYS A 50 -13.65 2.63 -19.11
N VAL A 51 -12.52 1.94 -18.97
CA VAL A 51 -11.21 2.55 -18.70
C VAL A 51 -10.77 3.54 -19.78
N VAL A 52 -11.15 3.32 -21.04
CA VAL A 52 -10.81 4.22 -22.16
C VAL A 52 -11.60 5.53 -22.05
N CYS A 53 -12.93 5.45 -21.91
CA CYS A 53 -13.79 6.63 -21.73
C CYS A 53 -13.43 7.43 -20.47
N ARG A 54 -13.11 6.73 -19.37
CA ARG A 54 -12.64 7.40 -18.15
C ARG A 54 -11.30 8.09 -18.35
N PHE A 55 -10.36 7.48 -19.07
CA PHE A 55 -9.05 8.06 -19.34
C PHE A 55 -9.12 9.34 -20.17
N VAL A 56 -10.06 9.42 -21.12
CA VAL A 56 -10.31 10.62 -21.92
C VAL A 56 -11.20 11.66 -21.23
N GLY A 57 -11.57 11.42 -19.96
CA GLY A 57 -12.33 12.38 -19.14
C GLY A 57 -13.84 12.41 -19.42
N GLU A 58 -14.41 11.34 -19.98
CA GLU A 58 -15.83 11.27 -20.30
C GLU A 58 -16.67 11.03 -19.03
N GLU A 59 -17.67 11.90 -18.79
CA GLU A 59 -18.52 11.84 -17.60
C GLU A 59 -19.40 10.57 -17.57
N GLN A 60 -19.87 10.13 -18.75
CA GLN A 60 -20.67 8.91 -18.90
C GLN A 60 -19.80 7.77 -19.43
N CYS A 61 -19.04 7.13 -18.53
CA CYS A 61 -18.19 6.00 -18.87
C CYS A 61 -18.73 4.64 -18.40
N TYR A 62 -19.96 4.55 -17.87
CA TYR A 62 -20.55 3.29 -17.39
C TYR A 62 -21.12 2.44 -18.54
N HIS A 63 -20.27 1.62 -19.14
CA HIS A 63 -20.68 0.66 -20.16
C HIS A 63 -19.67 -0.48 -20.27
N GLN A 64 -20.12 -1.58 -20.84
CA GLN A 64 -19.26 -2.74 -21.10
C GLN A 64 -18.25 -2.46 -22.23
N LYS A 65 -17.21 -3.29 -22.29
CA LYS A 65 -16.12 -3.17 -23.29
C LYS A 65 -16.66 -3.23 -24.72
N ASP A 66 -17.60 -4.13 -24.98
CA ASP A 66 -18.24 -4.35 -26.28
C ASP A 66 -19.16 -3.19 -26.72
N GLN A 67 -19.68 -2.43 -25.76
CA GLN A 67 -20.56 -1.28 -25.99
C GLN A 67 -19.80 0.05 -26.19
N CYS A 68 -18.47 0.03 -26.09
CA CYS A 68 -17.67 1.25 -26.21
C CYS A 68 -17.65 1.77 -27.65
N ARG A 69 -18.11 3.01 -27.85
CA ARG A 69 -18.07 3.70 -29.16
C ARG A 69 -16.64 3.97 -29.65
N ARG A 70 -15.66 3.94 -28.75
CA ARG A 70 -14.24 4.18 -29.04
C ARG A 70 -13.46 2.89 -29.31
N ARG A 71 -14.13 1.74 -29.48
CA ARG A 71 -13.48 0.43 -29.63
C ARG A 71 -12.44 0.37 -30.76
N ASP A 72 -12.66 1.14 -31.82
CA ASP A 72 -11.77 1.19 -32.99
C ASP A 72 -10.92 2.47 -33.01
N SER A 73 -10.80 3.19 -31.89
CA SER A 73 -10.03 4.43 -31.78
C SER A 73 -8.56 4.19 -31.41
N GLU A 74 -7.70 5.16 -31.68
CA GLU A 74 -6.28 5.10 -31.31
C GLU A 74 -6.09 5.01 -29.78
N GLU A 75 -6.93 5.71 -29.00
CA GLU A 75 -6.89 5.66 -27.54
C GLU A 75 -7.20 4.26 -27.01
N TRP A 76 -8.09 3.52 -27.70
CA TRP A 76 -8.40 2.15 -27.35
C TRP A 76 -7.21 1.23 -27.57
N VAL A 77 -6.60 1.30 -28.77
CA VAL A 77 -5.41 0.50 -29.10
C VAL A 77 -4.28 0.81 -28.12
N ALA A 78 -4.03 2.09 -27.85
CA ALA A 78 -3.02 2.52 -26.89
C ALA A 78 -3.30 2.02 -25.47
N MET A 79 -4.58 1.98 -25.06
CA MET A 79 -4.97 1.45 -23.76
C MET A 79 -4.81 -0.07 -23.69
N GLU A 80 -5.23 -0.82 -24.71
CA GLU A 80 -5.03 -2.27 -24.76
C GLU A 80 -3.54 -2.63 -24.71
N ASP A 81 -2.69 -1.88 -25.42
CA ASP A 81 -1.24 -2.06 -25.36
C ASP A 81 -0.65 -1.76 -23.98
N ARG A 82 -1.17 -0.76 -23.27
CA ARG A 82 -0.77 -0.46 -21.89
C ARG A 82 -1.20 -1.57 -20.94
N ILE A 83 -2.46 -2.00 -21.01
CA ILE A 83 -2.99 -3.11 -20.21
C ILE A 83 -2.18 -4.38 -20.47
N ARG A 84 -1.88 -4.68 -21.74
CA ARG A 84 -1.06 -5.83 -22.12
C ARG A 84 0.36 -5.73 -21.58
N ARG A 85 1.00 -4.56 -21.64
CA ARG A 85 2.34 -4.34 -21.08
C ARG A 85 2.36 -4.50 -19.57
N VAL A 86 1.43 -3.84 -18.87
CA VAL A 86 1.27 -3.98 -17.42
C VAL A 86 1.00 -5.44 -17.05
N GLY A 87 0.11 -6.12 -17.78
CA GLY A 87 -0.14 -7.56 -17.60
C GLY A 87 1.13 -8.39 -17.81
N LYS A 88 1.90 -8.15 -18.87
CA LYS A 88 3.15 -8.87 -19.11
C LYS A 88 4.19 -8.62 -18.01
N GLU A 89 4.27 -7.41 -17.48
CA GLU A 89 5.15 -7.09 -16.35
C GLU A 89 4.70 -7.75 -15.05
N LEU A 90 3.41 -7.68 -14.74
CA LEU A 90 2.81 -8.27 -13.54
C LEU A 90 2.93 -9.80 -13.56
N PHE A 91 2.50 -10.44 -14.65
CA PHE A 91 2.38 -11.89 -14.76
C PHE A 91 3.61 -12.59 -15.36
N GLY A 92 4.38 -11.92 -16.21
CA GLY A 92 5.56 -12.49 -16.87
C GLY A 92 6.87 -12.25 -16.12
N GLY A 93 6.94 -11.22 -15.28
CA GLY A 93 8.17 -10.77 -14.62
C GLY A 93 8.29 -11.10 -13.13
N ARG A 94 7.43 -11.98 -12.58
CA ARG A 94 7.35 -12.23 -11.12
C ARG A 94 7.06 -10.98 -10.26
N ARG A 95 6.59 -9.88 -10.84
CA ARG A 95 6.33 -8.62 -10.10
C ARG A 95 5.06 -8.65 -9.25
N MET A 96 4.21 -9.68 -9.40
CA MET A 96 3.11 -9.95 -8.46
C MET A 96 3.58 -10.02 -7.02
N GLU A 97 4.81 -10.50 -6.79
CA GLU A 97 5.42 -10.63 -5.47
C GLU A 97 5.50 -9.27 -4.74
N LYS A 98 5.66 -8.14 -5.45
CA LYS A 98 5.53 -6.77 -4.88
C LYS A 98 4.14 -6.46 -4.35
N PHE A 99 3.13 -7.05 -4.96
CA PHE A 99 1.72 -6.85 -4.65
C PHE A 99 1.17 -7.94 -3.74
N LEU A 100 1.95 -8.98 -3.43
CA LEU A 100 1.60 -9.96 -2.42
C LEU A 100 1.64 -9.30 -1.05
N SER A 101 0.57 -9.48 -0.30
CA SER A 101 0.50 -9.02 1.08
C SER A 101 1.24 -9.99 2.01
N CYS A 102 1.90 -9.44 3.03
CA CYS A 102 2.32 -10.21 4.18
C CYS A 102 1.10 -10.87 4.82
N PHE A 103 1.09 -12.21 4.88
CA PHE A 103 -0.05 -12.98 5.38
C PHE A 103 -0.50 -12.60 6.80
N SER A 104 0.40 -12.06 7.62
CA SER A 104 0.09 -11.70 9.00
C SER A 104 -0.43 -10.28 9.18
N CYS A 105 -0.03 -9.33 8.33
CA CYS A 105 -0.38 -7.92 8.49
C CYS A 105 -1.10 -7.28 7.31
N GLY A 106 -1.40 -8.03 6.24
CA GLY A 106 -2.19 -7.58 5.10
C GLY A 106 -1.52 -6.55 4.17
N VAL A 107 -0.37 -5.99 4.58
CA VAL A 107 0.37 -4.97 3.82
C VAL A 107 1.29 -5.63 2.79
N PRO A 108 1.49 -5.04 1.59
CA PRO A 108 2.44 -5.54 0.59
C PRO A 108 3.81 -5.88 1.18
N GLN A 109 4.41 -6.99 0.73
CA GLN A 109 5.71 -7.48 1.22
C GLN A 109 6.81 -6.43 1.11
N ALA A 110 6.80 -5.61 0.04
CA ALA A 110 7.71 -4.49 -0.16
C ALA A 110 7.68 -3.42 0.95
N LEU A 111 6.60 -3.34 1.72
CA LEU A 111 6.37 -2.35 2.78
C LEU A 111 6.31 -3.00 4.18
N CYS A 112 6.73 -4.26 4.31
CA CYS A 112 6.68 -4.99 5.56
C CYS A 112 8.09 -5.38 5.98
N ASN A 113 8.54 -4.90 7.13
CA ASN A 113 9.86 -5.21 7.72
C ASN A 113 10.11 -6.71 8.03
N GLN A 114 9.12 -7.59 7.85
CA GLN A 114 9.32 -9.05 7.85
C GLN A 114 9.93 -9.59 6.56
N TRP A 115 9.89 -8.81 5.49
CA TRP A 115 10.26 -9.25 4.15
C TRP A 115 11.39 -8.37 3.62
N LYS A 116 12.32 -9.00 2.92
CA LYS A 116 13.42 -8.32 2.24
C LYS A 116 13.52 -8.85 0.83
N GLU A 117 13.74 -7.94 -0.12
CA GLU A 117 14.02 -8.32 -1.51
C GLU A 117 15.29 -9.18 -1.61
N GLU A 118 15.23 -10.28 -2.34
CA GLU A 118 16.38 -11.15 -2.58
C GLU A 118 17.40 -10.48 -3.52
N GLN A 119 16.92 -9.83 -4.59
CA GLN A 119 17.76 -9.32 -5.68
C GLN A 119 17.65 -7.80 -5.89
N GLY A 120 16.85 -7.09 -5.09
CA GLY A 120 16.67 -5.63 -5.25
C GLY A 120 15.87 -5.21 -6.49
N ASP A 121 15.29 -6.18 -7.21
CA ASP A 121 14.40 -5.98 -8.37
C ASP A 121 12.91 -5.94 -7.96
N GLY A 122 12.67 -6.15 -6.67
CA GLY A 122 11.44 -6.54 -6.01
C GLY A 122 10.61 -7.60 -6.74
N GLY A 123 11.25 -8.55 -7.40
CA GLY A 123 10.59 -9.83 -7.64
C GLY A 123 10.46 -10.54 -6.30
N ARG A 124 11.49 -11.28 -5.92
CA ARG A 124 11.37 -12.21 -4.81
C ARG A 124 11.61 -11.57 -3.46
N PHE A 125 10.77 -11.93 -2.50
CA PHE A 125 10.91 -11.55 -1.10
C PHE A 125 11.19 -12.77 -0.25
N GLN A 126 12.20 -12.67 0.60
CA GLN A 126 12.50 -13.65 1.65
C GLN A 126 12.16 -13.09 3.02
N ARG A 127 11.78 -13.99 3.93
CA ARG A 127 11.43 -13.61 5.30
C ARG A 127 12.70 -13.30 6.11
N VAL A 128 12.70 -12.18 6.80
CA VAL A 128 13.79 -11.75 7.70
C VAL A 128 13.58 -12.40 9.07
N LEU A 129 14.57 -13.19 9.52
CA LEU A 129 14.61 -13.71 10.89
C LEU A 129 14.66 -12.56 11.89
N GLY A 130 13.69 -12.52 12.81
CA GLY A 130 13.56 -11.43 13.79
C GLY A 130 12.96 -10.13 13.23
N GLY A 131 12.48 -10.12 11.98
CA GLY A 131 11.71 -8.98 11.46
C GLY A 131 10.51 -8.66 12.37
N CYS A 132 10.08 -7.41 12.37
CA CYS A 132 8.87 -6.98 13.07
C CYS A 132 7.79 -6.60 12.04
N TRP A 133 6.51 -6.74 12.40
CA TRP A 133 5.45 -6.21 11.53
C TRP A 133 5.49 -4.69 11.57
N GLN A 134 5.66 -4.06 10.42
CA GLN A 134 5.61 -2.61 10.30
C GLN A 134 4.24 -2.06 10.69
N TYR A 135 3.18 -2.82 10.41
CA TYR A 135 1.80 -2.45 10.67
C TYR A 135 1.10 -3.58 11.43
N GLN A 136 1.14 -3.56 12.77
CA GLN A 136 0.34 -4.49 13.57
C GLN A 136 -1.14 -4.10 13.51
N GLY A 137 -2.03 -5.06 13.19
CA GLY A 137 -3.48 -4.88 13.25
C GLY A 137 -4.17 -4.45 11.94
N LEU A 138 -3.44 -4.34 10.83
CA LEU A 138 -3.99 -4.04 9.50
C LEU A 138 -4.52 -5.32 8.82
N LEU A 139 -5.38 -6.09 9.51
CA LEU A 139 -6.12 -7.18 8.87
C LEU A 139 -7.21 -6.57 7.99
N ILE A 140 -6.89 -6.30 6.73
CA ILE A 140 -7.91 -6.07 5.70
C ILE A 140 -8.46 -7.45 5.33
N LEU A 141 -9.52 -7.87 6.03
CA LEU A 141 -10.43 -8.90 5.52
C LEU A 141 -11.15 -8.29 4.31
N ILE A 142 -10.64 -8.57 3.12
CA ILE A 142 -11.41 -8.42 1.88
C ILE A 142 -12.07 -9.77 1.66
N TRP A 143 -13.33 -9.89 2.07
CA TRP A 143 -14.28 -10.90 1.57
C TRP A 143 -15.28 -10.18 0.67
#